data_AF-A0A146FW95-F1
#
_entry.id   AF-A0A146FW95-F1
#
_cell.length_a   1.000
_cell.length_b   1.000
_cell.length_c   1.000
_cell.angle_alpha   90.00
_cell.angle_beta   90.00
_cell.angle_gamma   90.00
#
_symmetry.space_group_name_H-M   'P 1'
#
loop_
_entity.id
_entity.type
_entity.pdbx_description
1 polymer ?
#
loop_
_entity_poly.entity_id
_entity_poly.type
_entity_poly.pdbx_seq_one_letter_code
_entity_poly.pdbx_strand_id
1 'polypeptide(L)'
;MPYESLGFREIIRNCTDWPDSTYFTTSVFHQNVEYEGQMQLDGNSYRMGGVGVLDNFTDLTLASKSCGQEKLDVSIGYSLKGPIPATFIAKALNMVCETVQSLIANPSVPLASPATIRSLPSQVIREAPKASDTPFLSSNLNSQKMSEIVIHSDILTRSWQQVLPRRTDNPQYQLDASFFDLGGDIMNVAQLVWILGEEGFSVRLEDLLEDHTFLGMMAVMAMHHKPALNGSAAATMAEEPTKDMKLAMTKSNSWSSLGKAMTLAKRFTRWGAVAAKK
;
A
#
# COMPACT_ATOMS: atom_id res chain seq x y z
N MET A 1 14.81 9.79 -23.88
CA MET A 1 15.69 8.59 -23.89
C MET A 1 14.93 7.44 -24.57
N PRO A 2 15.56 6.53 -25.34
CA PRO A 2 14.83 5.61 -26.24
C PRO A 2 13.93 4.55 -25.58
N TYR A 3 14.14 4.21 -24.30
CA TYR A 3 13.38 3.16 -23.59
C TYR A 3 12.63 3.68 -22.35
N GLU A 4 12.52 4.99 -22.16
CA GLU A 4 11.90 5.58 -20.96
C GLU A 4 10.38 5.32 -20.86
N SER A 5 9.74 5.01 -21.98
CA SER A 5 8.30 4.73 -22.06
C SER A 5 7.92 3.27 -21.80
N LEU A 6 8.87 2.38 -21.51
CA LEU A 6 8.59 0.96 -21.26
C LEU A 6 7.78 0.73 -19.96
N GLY A 7 7.97 1.63 -18.98
CA GLY A 7 7.35 1.55 -17.67
C GLY A 7 8.11 0.64 -16.70
N PHE A 8 8.21 1.05 -15.44
CA PHE A 8 9.01 0.34 -14.44
C PHE A 8 8.53 -1.10 -14.19
N ARG A 9 7.22 -1.33 -14.20
CA ARG A 9 6.62 -2.64 -13.94
C ARG A 9 7.06 -3.68 -14.96
N GLU A 10 7.15 -3.29 -16.23
CA GLU A 10 7.58 -4.19 -17.31
C GLU A 10 9.09 -4.47 -17.23
N ILE A 11 9.88 -3.44 -16.85
CA ILE A 11 11.32 -3.58 -16.59
C ILE A 11 11.56 -4.57 -15.45
N ILE A 12 10.87 -4.42 -14.32
CA ILE A 12 11.02 -5.30 -13.16
C ILE A 12 10.72 -6.76 -13.56
N ARG A 13 9.59 -6.99 -14.23
CA ARG A 13 9.11 -8.34 -14.58
C ARG A 13 9.96 -9.06 -15.62
N ASN A 14 10.46 -8.35 -16.63
CA ASN A 14 11.08 -9.00 -17.80
C ASN A 14 12.59 -8.73 -17.93
N CYS A 15 13.15 -7.83 -17.11
CA CYS A 15 14.55 -7.43 -17.23
C CYS A 15 15.32 -7.55 -15.91
N THR A 16 14.71 -8.05 -14.82
CA THR A 16 15.37 -8.22 -13.52
C THR A 16 14.94 -9.51 -12.85
N ASP A 17 15.71 -9.94 -11.85
CA ASP A 17 15.33 -11.04 -10.93
C ASP A 17 14.61 -10.51 -9.67
N TRP A 18 14.14 -9.27 -9.69
CA TRP A 18 13.49 -8.66 -8.53
C TRP A 18 12.07 -9.20 -8.35
N PRO A 19 11.54 -9.25 -7.12
CA PRO A 19 10.13 -9.57 -6.90
C PRO A 19 9.21 -8.63 -7.69
N ASP A 20 8.12 -9.16 -8.25
CA ASP A 20 7.15 -8.40 -9.05
C ASP A 20 6.53 -7.21 -8.27
N SER A 21 6.50 -7.31 -6.94
CA SER A 21 6.02 -6.30 -6.00
C SER A 21 6.99 -5.15 -5.74
N THR A 22 8.20 -5.20 -6.31
CA THR A 22 9.22 -4.16 -6.10
C THR A 22 8.73 -2.81 -6.62
N TYR A 23 8.96 -1.75 -5.85
CA TYR A 23 8.72 -0.37 -6.26
C TYR A 23 9.90 0.52 -5.87
N PHE A 24 10.01 1.68 -6.52
CA PHE A 24 11.05 2.64 -6.20
C PHE A 24 10.62 3.47 -4.99
N THR A 25 11.35 3.36 -3.89
CA THR A 25 11.05 4.07 -2.64
C THR A 25 11.43 5.55 -2.69
N THR A 26 12.21 5.98 -3.68
CA THR A 26 12.61 7.37 -3.87
C THR A 26 12.43 7.79 -5.33
N SER A 27 11.73 8.89 -5.56
CA SER A 27 11.64 9.55 -6.86
C SER A 27 12.40 10.88 -6.85
N VAL A 28 13.04 11.20 -7.97
CA VAL A 28 13.71 12.48 -8.19
C VAL A 28 13.09 13.13 -9.41
N PHE A 29 12.49 14.29 -9.21
CA PHE A 29 11.81 15.06 -10.25
C PHE A 29 12.52 16.41 -10.43
N HIS A 30 12.96 16.68 -11.65
CA HIS A 30 13.45 18.01 -12.03
C HIS A 30 12.49 18.64 -13.03
N GLN A 31 11.92 19.77 -12.63
CA GLN A 31 11.00 20.54 -13.44
C GLN A 31 11.76 21.56 -14.28
N ASN A 32 12.01 21.20 -15.53
CA ASN A 32 12.68 22.05 -16.52
C ASN A 32 11.71 22.92 -17.35
N VAL A 33 10.41 22.88 -17.05
CA VAL A 33 9.37 23.65 -17.73
C VAL A 33 8.57 24.49 -16.75
N GLU A 34 8.26 25.72 -17.16
CA GLU A 34 7.44 26.64 -16.37
C GLU A 34 5.97 26.15 -16.39
N TYR A 35 5.46 25.80 -15.22
CA TYR A 35 4.08 25.30 -15.03
C TYR A 35 3.17 26.33 -14.38
N GLU A 36 3.76 27.44 -13.92
CA GLU A 36 3.01 28.60 -13.49
C GLU A 36 2.81 29.53 -14.68
N GLY A 37 1.58 29.99 -14.87
CA GLY A 37 1.22 30.82 -16.01
C GLY A 37 0.14 31.83 -15.64
N GLN A 38 -0.20 32.67 -16.61
CA GLN A 38 -1.36 33.54 -16.51
C GLN A 38 -2.40 33.10 -17.54
N MET A 39 -3.65 33.02 -17.11
CA MET A 39 -4.79 32.77 -17.99
C MET A 39 -5.71 33.99 -17.95
N GLN A 40 -6.23 34.40 -19.12
CA GLN A 40 -7.29 35.40 -19.16
C GLN A 40 -8.64 34.74 -19.43
N LEU A 41 -9.64 35.08 -18.62
CA LEU A 41 -11.04 34.67 -18.81
C LEU A 41 -11.93 35.89 -18.56
N ASP A 42 -12.75 36.28 -19.54
CA ASP A 42 -13.63 37.46 -19.48
C ASP A 42 -12.95 38.77 -19.03
N GLY A 43 -11.73 39.02 -19.51
CA GLY A 43 -10.95 40.20 -19.16
C GLY A 43 -10.34 40.18 -17.74
N ASN A 44 -10.54 39.11 -16.99
CA ASN A 44 -9.89 38.89 -15.70
C ASN A 44 -8.62 38.06 -15.90
N SER A 45 -7.52 38.48 -15.27
CA SER A 45 -6.27 37.73 -15.24
C SER A 45 -6.24 36.79 -14.03
N TYR A 46 -5.99 35.51 -14.28
CA TYR A 46 -5.86 34.46 -13.28
C TYR A 46 -4.42 33.95 -13.27
N ARG A 47 -3.85 33.78 -12.08
CA ARG A 47 -2.58 33.06 -11.92
C ARG A 47 -2.87 31.57 -11.86
N MET A 48 -2.42 30.85 -12.88
CA MET A 48 -2.42 29.39 -12.89
C MET A 48 -1.15 28.91 -12.20
N GLY A 49 -1.30 28.05 -11.19
CA GLY A 49 -0.19 27.40 -10.51
C GLY A 49 -0.49 25.92 -10.33
N GLY A 50 0.55 25.10 -10.36
CA GLY A 50 0.46 23.69 -10.00
C GLY A 50 0.68 23.49 -8.51
N VAL A 51 -0.14 22.65 -7.87
CA VAL A 51 0.09 22.21 -6.49
C VAL A 51 1.07 21.04 -6.51
N GLY A 52 2.35 21.36 -6.75
CA GLY A 52 3.49 20.43 -6.61
C GLY A 52 3.40 19.09 -7.37
N VAL A 53 4.34 18.20 -7.05
CA VAL A 53 4.28 16.79 -7.44
C VAL A 53 3.82 16.02 -6.20
N LEU A 54 2.57 15.57 -6.19
CA LEU A 54 2.09 14.66 -5.16
C LEU A 54 2.28 13.23 -5.67
N ASP A 55 3.46 12.66 -5.43
CA ASP A 55 3.72 11.25 -5.67
C ASP A 55 3.42 10.47 -4.39
N ASN A 56 2.27 9.79 -4.37
CA ASN A 56 1.85 8.95 -3.24
C ASN A 56 2.41 7.52 -3.31
N PHE A 57 3.23 7.21 -4.32
CA PHE A 57 3.77 5.86 -4.54
C PHE A 57 5.23 5.69 -4.10
N THR A 58 5.88 6.76 -3.64
CA THR A 58 7.25 6.71 -3.12
C THR A 58 7.30 7.15 -1.66
N ASP A 59 8.25 6.60 -0.91
CA ASP A 59 8.48 7.01 0.47
C ASP A 59 9.07 8.43 0.53
N LEU A 60 9.88 8.80 -0.47
CA LEU A 60 10.52 10.10 -0.62
C LEU A 60 10.44 10.61 -2.06
N THR A 61 10.05 11.87 -2.22
CA THR A 61 10.04 12.55 -3.53
C THR A 61 10.89 13.81 -3.45
N LEU A 62 12.07 13.79 -4.07
CA LEU A 62 12.90 14.98 -4.25
C LEU A 62 12.42 15.73 -5.49
N ALA A 63 11.91 16.93 -5.33
CA ALA A 63 11.50 17.79 -6.43
C ALA A 63 12.38 19.04 -6.50
N SER A 64 12.84 19.37 -7.71
CA SER A 64 13.54 20.62 -7.98
C SER A 64 12.87 21.39 -9.11
N LYS A 65 12.81 22.71 -8.99
CA LYS A 65 12.27 23.59 -10.04
C LYS A 65 13.09 24.87 -10.13
N SER A 66 13.27 25.38 -11.34
CA SER A 66 13.82 26.72 -11.51
C SER A 66 12.84 27.76 -10.98
N CYS A 67 13.34 28.74 -10.23
CA CYS A 67 12.56 29.84 -9.66
C CYS A 67 13.19 31.16 -10.10
N GLY A 68 12.70 31.72 -11.20
CA GLY A 68 13.36 32.85 -11.87
C GLY A 68 14.70 32.45 -12.50
N GLN A 69 15.55 33.42 -12.81
CA GLN A 69 16.73 33.16 -13.65
C GLN A 69 17.94 32.55 -12.91
N GLU A 70 18.03 32.69 -11.58
CA GLU A 70 19.25 32.35 -10.83
C GLU A 70 19.00 31.52 -9.57
N LYS A 71 17.77 31.02 -9.37
CA LYS A 71 17.45 30.21 -8.19
C LYS A 71 16.90 28.85 -8.60
N LEU A 72 17.32 27.85 -7.84
CA LEU A 72 16.77 26.51 -7.87
C LEU A 72 16.06 26.28 -6.55
N ASP A 73 14.76 26.02 -6.60
CA ASP A 73 13.99 25.57 -5.45
C ASP A 73 14.09 24.05 -5.38
N VAL A 74 14.35 23.52 -4.18
CA VAL A 74 14.55 22.09 -3.92
C VAL A 74 13.72 21.71 -2.70
N SER A 75 12.91 20.67 -2.85
CA SER A 75 11.98 20.21 -1.82
C SER A 75 11.97 18.69 -1.74
N ILE A 76 11.70 18.14 -0.55
CA ILE A 76 11.49 16.71 -0.34
C ILE A 76 10.08 16.50 0.20
N GLY A 77 9.26 15.76 -0.55
CA GLY A 77 7.97 15.22 -0.10
C GLY A 77 8.16 13.89 0.62
N TYR A 78 7.42 13.70 1.72
CA TYR A 78 7.42 12.47 2.51
C TYR A 78 6.13 12.38 3.37
N SER A 79 5.81 11.18 3.84
CA SER A 79 4.65 10.97 4.73
C SER A 79 4.98 11.27 6.19
N LEU A 80 4.16 12.11 6.83
CA LEU A 80 4.22 12.37 8.28
C LEU A 80 3.72 11.19 9.13
N LYS A 81 3.01 10.24 8.52
CA LYS A 81 2.54 9.01 9.17
C LYS A 81 3.52 7.85 8.99
N GLY A 82 4.53 8.04 8.14
CA GLY A 82 5.53 7.02 7.83
C GLY A 82 6.62 6.93 8.91
N PRO A 83 7.56 5.99 8.75
CA PRO A 83 8.64 5.77 9.69
C PRO A 83 9.76 6.83 9.61
N ILE A 84 9.73 7.71 8.60
CA ILE A 84 10.82 8.64 8.29
C ILE A 84 10.73 9.90 9.17
N PRO A 85 11.71 10.17 10.06
CA PRO A 85 11.68 11.34 10.91
C PRO A 85 11.92 12.64 10.13
N ALA A 86 11.25 13.73 10.52
CA ALA A 86 11.46 15.05 9.92
C ALA A 86 12.93 15.53 9.99
N THR A 87 13.65 15.16 11.05
CA THR A 87 15.08 15.47 11.22
C THR A 87 15.96 14.77 10.18
N PHE A 88 15.60 13.55 9.78
CA PHE A 88 16.27 12.83 8.70
C PHE A 88 16.05 13.54 7.35
N ILE A 89 14.81 13.96 7.08
CA ILE A 89 14.46 14.70 5.85
C ILE A 89 15.22 16.02 5.76
N ALA A 90 15.24 16.81 6.85
CA ALA A 90 15.98 18.08 6.87
C ALA A 90 17.47 17.88 6.59
N LYS A 91 18.07 16.83 7.17
CA LYS A 91 19.47 16.46 6.91
C LYS A 91 19.67 16.05 5.45
N ALA A 92 18.79 15.21 4.89
CA ALA A 92 18.86 14.77 3.50
C ALA A 92 18.75 15.95 2.52
N LEU A 93 17.81 16.87 2.76
CA LEU A 93 17.64 18.08 1.96
C LEU A 93 18.91 18.95 1.98
N ASN A 94 19.49 19.18 3.15
CA ASN A 94 20.73 19.94 3.28
C ASN A 94 21.88 19.27 2.51
N MET A 95 22.05 17.95 2.64
CA MET A 95 23.09 17.21 1.90
C MET A 95 22.92 17.33 0.39
N VAL A 96 21.68 17.28 -0.12
CA VAL A 96 21.39 17.49 -1.55
C VAL A 96 21.76 18.90 -1.97
N CYS A 97 21.32 19.92 -1.24
CA CYS A 97 21.64 21.32 -1.53
C CYS A 97 23.14 21.60 -1.53
N GLU A 98 23.88 21.10 -0.52
CA GLU A 98 25.34 21.22 -0.44
C GLU A 98 26.03 20.53 -1.62
N THR A 99 25.56 19.33 -2.01
CA THR A 99 26.11 18.60 -3.15
C THR A 99 25.88 19.35 -4.46
N VAL A 100 24.67 19.87 -4.68
CA VAL A 100 24.34 20.67 -5.87
C VAL A 100 25.21 21.92 -5.93
N GLN A 101 25.34 22.65 -4.82
CA GLN A 101 26.19 23.84 -4.75
C GLN A 101 27.66 23.52 -5.02
N SER A 102 28.17 22.41 -4.47
CA SER A 102 29.55 21.95 -4.69
C SER A 102 29.82 21.62 -6.16
N LEU A 103 28.90 20.89 -6.82
CA LEU A 103 29.01 20.54 -8.24
C LEU A 103 28.92 21.76 -9.15
N ILE A 104 28.08 22.75 -8.82
CA ILE A 104 27.99 24.01 -9.56
C ILE A 104 29.29 24.82 -9.42
N ALA A 105 29.83 24.91 -8.19
CA ALA A 105 31.05 25.68 -7.92
C ALA A 105 32.30 25.05 -8.55
N ASN A 106 32.34 23.71 -8.65
CA ASN A 106 33.46 22.99 -9.25
C ASN A 106 32.96 21.76 -10.03
N PRO A 107 32.60 21.91 -11.32
CA PRO A 107 32.08 20.80 -12.13
C PRO A 107 33.12 19.72 -12.45
N SER A 108 34.41 20.03 -12.25
CA SER A 108 35.52 19.09 -12.46
C SER A 108 35.95 18.38 -11.18
N VAL A 109 35.21 18.54 -10.07
CA VAL A 109 35.52 17.87 -8.81
C VAL A 109 35.48 16.35 -9.00
N PRO A 110 36.55 15.61 -8.61
CA PRO A 110 36.51 14.16 -8.67
C PRO A 110 35.40 13.61 -7.76
N LEU A 111 34.54 12.75 -8.31
CA LEU A 111 33.51 12.08 -7.52
C LEU A 111 34.13 11.05 -6.58
N ALA A 112 33.45 10.79 -5.46
CA ALA A 112 33.84 9.74 -4.54
C ALA A 112 33.89 8.39 -5.26
N SER A 113 34.96 7.61 -5.02
CA SER A 113 35.09 6.29 -5.63
C SER A 113 33.97 5.34 -5.14
N PRO A 114 33.58 4.33 -5.93
CA PRO A 114 32.61 3.32 -5.47
C PRO A 114 33.01 2.65 -4.15
N ALA A 115 34.32 2.45 -3.91
CA ALA A 115 34.82 1.88 -2.65
C ALA A 115 34.59 2.84 -1.47
N THR A 116 34.83 4.14 -1.67
CA THR A 116 34.54 5.18 -0.67
C THR A 116 33.05 5.20 -0.33
N ILE A 117 32.16 5.20 -1.34
CA ILE A 117 30.70 5.21 -1.12
C ILE A 117 30.27 3.98 -0.31
N ARG A 118 30.78 2.79 -0.64
CA ARG A 118 30.46 1.55 0.09
C ARG A 118 30.97 1.53 1.53
N SER A 119 32.03 2.29 1.82
CA SER A 119 32.59 2.38 3.18
C SER A 119 31.80 3.32 4.11
N LEU A 120 30.89 4.13 3.55
CA LEU A 120 30.08 5.06 4.34
C LEU A 120 29.12 4.31 5.27
N PRO A 121 28.91 4.81 6.50
CA PRO A 121 27.99 4.19 7.43
C PRO A 121 26.55 4.25 6.90
N SER A 122 25.87 3.10 6.89
CA SER A 122 24.47 3.02 6.50
C SER A 122 23.58 3.76 7.49
N GLN A 123 22.78 4.70 7.00
CA GLN A 123 21.80 5.45 7.79
C GLN A 123 20.43 4.74 7.66
N VAL A 124 20.23 3.70 8.47
CA VAL A 124 19.00 2.88 8.41
C VAL A 124 17.89 3.55 9.21
N ILE A 125 16.74 3.75 8.58
CA ILE A 125 15.49 4.10 9.26
C ILE A 125 14.92 2.81 9.83
N ARG A 126 14.83 2.72 11.15
CA ARG A 126 14.25 1.55 11.82
C ARG A 126 12.75 1.72 11.90
N GLU A 127 12.04 0.82 11.24
CA GLU A 127 10.61 0.69 11.44
C GLU A 127 10.32 0.05 12.80
N ALA A 128 9.26 0.50 13.45
CA ALA A 128 8.75 -0.17 14.63
C ALA A 128 8.27 -1.58 14.20
N PRO A 129 8.54 -2.64 14.99
CA PRO A 129 8.00 -3.95 14.70
C PRO A 129 6.48 -3.87 14.52
N LYS A 130 5.96 -4.39 13.41
CA LYS A 130 4.52 -4.51 13.21
C LYS A 130 3.94 -5.31 14.39
N ALA A 131 2.87 -4.81 15.00
CA ALA A 131 2.16 -5.57 16.01
C ALA A 131 1.68 -6.90 15.42
N SER A 132 1.60 -7.95 16.24
CA SER A 132 1.07 -9.24 15.78
C SER A 132 -0.30 -9.04 15.12
N ASP A 133 -0.52 -9.62 13.94
CA ASP A 133 -1.81 -9.55 13.23
C ASP A 133 -2.90 -10.38 13.94
N THR A 134 -2.53 -11.22 14.93
CA THR A 134 -3.45 -12.12 15.63
C THR A 134 -4.68 -11.43 16.25
N PRO A 135 -4.60 -10.26 16.90
CA PRO A 135 -5.78 -9.59 17.45
C PRO A 135 -6.71 -9.08 16.35
N PHE A 136 -6.16 -8.56 15.24
CA PHE A 136 -6.94 -8.07 14.09
C PHE A 136 -7.72 -9.21 13.44
N LEU A 137 -7.02 -10.30 13.11
CA LEU A 137 -7.63 -11.50 12.54
C LEU A 137 -8.72 -12.06 13.46
N SER A 138 -8.43 -12.13 14.77
CA SER A 138 -9.39 -12.68 15.74
C SER A 138 -10.65 -11.82 15.88
N SER A 139 -10.53 -10.49 15.87
CA SER A 139 -11.65 -9.56 16.03
C SER A 139 -12.59 -9.58 14.83
N ASN A 140 -12.02 -9.70 13.62
CA ASN A 140 -12.77 -9.59 12.37
C ASN A 140 -13.27 -10.94 11.83
N LEU A 141 -12.65 -12.06 12.20
CA LEU A 141 -13.02 -13.38 11.67
C LEU A 141 -13.76 -14.27 12.69
N ASN A 142 -13.49 -14.16 14.00
CA ASN A 142 -14.15 -15.04 14.99
C ASN A 142 -15.63 -14.74 15.18
N SER A 143 -16.03 -13.50 14.91
CA SER A 143 -17.40 -12.99 15.04
C SER A 143 -18.28 -13.30 13.83
N GLN A 144 -17.68 -13.73 12.71
CA GLN A 144 -18.38 -13.98 11.45
C GLN A 144 -19.06 -15.35 11.45
N LYS A 145 -20.19 -15.44 10.73
CA LYS A 145 -20.83 -16.74 10.53
C LYS A 145 -20.00 -17.58 9.58
N MET A 146 -20.02 -18.90 9.78
CA MET A 146 -19.31 -19.84 8.90
C MET A 146 -19.70 -19.68 7.42
N SER A 147 -20.97 -19.38 7.14
CA SER A 147 -21.46 -19.13 5.77
C SER A 147 -20.82 -17.90 5.14
N GLU A 148 -20.65 -16.82 5.90
CA GLU A 148 -20.02 -15.58 5.43
C GLU A 148 -18.53 -15.80 5.14
N ILE A 149 -17.83 -16.53 6.02
CA ILE A 149 -16.43 -16.90 5.81
C ILE A 149 -16.25 -17.70 4.51
N VAL A 150 -17.14 -18.66 4.23
CA VAL A 150 -17.08 -19.47 3.01
C VAL A 150 -17.33 -18.61 1.77
N ILE A 151 -18.30 -17.69 1.83
CA ILE A 151 -18.62 -16.76 0.73
C ILE A 151 -17.42 -15.83 0.46
N HIS A 152 -16.89 -15.18 1.50
CA HIS A 152 -15.73 -14.28 1.37
C HIS A 152 -14.50 -15.01 0.83
N SER A 153 -14.25 -16.24 1.29
CA SER A 153 -13.15 -17.07 0.79
C SER A 153 -13.32 -17.40 -0.70
N ASP A 154 -14.54 -17.70 -1.16
CA ASP A 154 -14.80 -17.99 -2.58
C ASP A 154 -14.58 -16.74 -3.45
N ILE A 155 -15.19 -15.61 -3.04
CA ILE A 155 -15.03 -14.32 -3.73
C ILE A 155 -13.54 -13.95 -3.83
N LEU A 156 -12.81 -14.00 -2.70
CA LEU A 156 -11.39 -13.64 -2.70
C LEU A 156 -10.55 -14.58 -3.57
N THR A 157 -10.85 -15.88 -3.55
CA THR A 157 -10.16 -16.86 -4.42
C THR A 157 -10.37 -16.52 -5.89
N ARG A 158 -11.62 -16.26 -6.31
CA ARG A 158 -11.95 -15.88 -7.69
C ARG A 158 -11.28 -14.56 -8.08
N SER A 159 -11.23 -13.58 -7.18
CA SER A 159 -10.58 -12.29 -7.43
C SER A 159 -9.06 -12.43 -7.57
N TRP A 160 -8.41 -13.20 -6.70
CA TRP A 160 -6.96 -13.47 -6.78
C TRP A 160 -6.58 -14.17 -8.10
N GLN A 161 -7.37 -15.15 -8.54
CA GLN A 161 -7.14 -15.86 -9.81
C GLN A 161 -7.24 -14.94 -11.04
N GLN A 162 -8.00 -13.85 -10.97
CA GLN A 162 -8.15 -12.91 -12.08
C GLN A 162 -6.95 -11.95 -12.20
N VAL A 163 -6.37 -11.53 -11.08
CA VAL A 163 -5.34 -10.48 -11.07
C VAL A 163 -3.91 -11.00 -10.97
N LEU A 164 -3.72 -12.17 -10.35
CA LEU A 164 -2.39 -12.75 -10.18
C LEU A 164 -1.91 -13.38 -11.49
N PRO A 165 -0.59 -13.39 -11.75
CA PRO A 165 -0.02 -14.11 -12.87
C PRO A 165 -0.44 -15.59 -12.83
N ARG A 166 -0.87 -16.14 -13.97
CA ARG A 166 -1.24 -17.56 -14.10
C ARG A 166 0.00 -18.43 -14.02
N ARG A 167 0.50 -18.67 -12.81
CA ARG A 167 1.73 -19.46 -12.59
C ARG A 167 1.46 -20.93 -12.27
N THR A 168 0.24 -21.33 -11.88
CA THR A 168 -0.10 -22.74 -11.65
C THR A 168 -1.56 -23.05 -11.96
N ASP A 169 -1.83 -24.28 -12.41
CA ASP A 169 -3.18 -24.86 -12.55
C ASP A 169 -3.82 -25.20 -11.19
N ASN A 170 -3.25 -24.71 -10.07
CA ASN A 170 -3.69 -25.07 -8.73
C ASN A 170 -4.68 -24.02 -8.22
N PRO A 171 -5.97 -24.36 -8.07
CA PRO A 171 -7.01 -23.37 -7.80
C PRO A 171 -7.02 -22.85 -6.36
N GLN A 172 -6.10 -23.32 -5.50
CA GLN A 172 -6.21 -23.14 -4.05
C GLN A 172 -5.00 -22.46 -3.43
N TYR A 173 -5.24 -21.33 -2.78
CA TYR A 173 -4.25 -20.57 -2.02
C TYR A 173 -4.13 -21.08 -0.58
N GLN A 174 -2.91 -21.01 -0.01
CA GLN A 174 -2.71 -21.19 1.42
C GLN A 174 -3.25 -19.96 2.16
N LEU A 175 -3.75 -20.14 3.39
CA LEU A 175 -4.40 -19.06 4.15
C LEU A 175 -3.40 -17.97 4.57
N ASP A 176 -2.16 -18.36 4.80
CA ASP A 176 -1.02 -17.50 5.11
C ASP A 176 -0.25 -17.07 3.86
N ALA A 177 -0.69 -17.46 2.65
CA ALA A 177 -0.04 -17.02 1.42
C ALA A 177 -0.12 -15.49 1.30
N SER A 178 1.03 -14.87 1.08
CA SER A 178 1.15 -13.46 0.73
C SER A 178 0.78 -13.24 -0.74
N PHE A 179 -0.04 -12.23 -1.00
CA PHE A 179 -0.41 -11.83 -2.35
C PHE A 179 0.81 -11.44 -3.20
N PHE A 180 1.79 -10.76 -2.60
CA PHE A 180 3.01 -10.33 -3.27
C PHE A 180 3.95 -11.50 -3.59
N ASP A 181 4.05 -12.49 -2.69
CA ASP A 181 4.88 -13.69 -2.93
C ASP A 181 4.35 -14.53 -4.09
N LEU A 182 3.05 -14.40 -4.41
CA LEU A 182 2.41 -15.04 -5.56
C LEU A 182 2.59 -14.25 -6.87
N GLY A 183 3.38 -13.17 -6.87
CA GLY A 183 3.63 -12.31 -8.03
C GLY A 183 2.59 -11.21 -8.22
N GLY A 184 1.78 -10.93 -7.21
CA GLY A 184 0.96 -9.72 -7.18
C GLY A 184 1.81 -8.48 -6.96
N ASP A 185 1.31 -7.33 -7.44
CA ASP A 185 1.88 -6.01 -7.17
C ASP A 185 0.80 -5.00 -6.81
N ILE A 186 1.19 -3.77 -6.51
CA ILE A 186 0.26 -2.70 -6.10
C ILE A 186 -0.85 -2.43 -7.13
N MET A 187 -0.56 -2.58 -8.43
CA MET A 187 -1.56 -2.42 -9.47
C MET A 187 -2.56 -3.58 -9.46
N ASN A 188 -2.09 -4.79 -9.16
CA ASN A 188 -2.99 -5.93 -8.95
C ASN A 188 -3.83 -5.77 -7.67
N VAL A 189 -3.31 -5.15 -6.60
CA VAL A 189 -4.14 -4.82 -5.42
C VAL A 189 -5.19 -3.75 -5.75
N ALA A 190 -4.84 -2.73 -6.53
CA ALA A 190 -5.83 -1.76 -7.01
C ALA A 190 -6.94 -2.42 -7.85
N GLN A 191 -6.59 -3.42 -8.68
CA GLN A 191 -7.58 -4.25 -9.38
C GLN A 191 -8.43 -5.07 -8.41
N LEU A 192 -7.86 -5.62 -7.33
CA LEU A 192 -8.64 -6.30 -6.29
C LEU A 192 -9.65 -5.38 -5.64
N VAL A 193 -9.27 -4.16 -5.26
CA VAL A 193 -10.19 -3.17 -4.68
C VAL A 193 -11.38 -2.95 -5.61
N TRP A 194 -11.13 -2.79 -6.90
CA TRP A 194 -12.18 -2.64 -7.91
C TRP A 194 -13.10 -3.86 -7.99
N ILE A 195 -12.54 -5.07 -8.14
CA ILE A 195 -13.32 -6.31 -8.26
C ILE A 195 -14.15 -6.57 -7.01
N LEU A 196 -13.57 -6.33 -5.82
CA LEU A 196 -14.28 -6.46 -4.56
C LEU A 196 -15.40 -5.41 -4.41
N GLY A 197 -15.22 -4.21 -4.97
CA GLY A 197 -16.26 -3.19 -5.09
C GLY A 197 -17.48 -3.67 -5.87
N GLU A 198 -17.26 -4.34 -7.00
CA GLU A 198 -18.34 -4.92 -7.82
C GLU A 198 -19.09 -6.05 -7.09
N GLU A 199 -18.40 -6.76 -6.19
CA GLU A 199 -18.98 -7.78 -5.31
C GLU A 199 -19.59 -7.19 -4.01
N GLY A 200 -19.64 -5.85 -3.89
CA GLY A 200 -20.32 -5.13 -2.81
C GLY A 200 -19.46 -4.77 -1.59
N PHE A 201 -18.13 -4.89 -1.67
CA PHE A 201 -17.21 -4.56 -0.58
C PHE A 201 -16.59 -3.17 -0.75
N SER A 202 -16.63 -2.36 0.30
CA SER A 202 -16.00 -1.03 0.33
C SER A 202 -14.62 -1.08 0.99
N VAL A 203 -13.70 -1.88 0.44
CA VAL A 203 -12.33 -2.01 0.97
C VAL A 203 -11.44 -0.86 0.48
N ARG A 204 -10.45 -0.46 1.29
CA ARG A 204 -9.43 0.52 0.90
C ARG A 204 -8.19 -0.18 0.38
N LEU A 205 -7.50 0.46 -0.57
CA LEU A 205 -6.23 -0.03 -1.09
C LEU A 205 -5.20 -0.21 0.04
N GLU A 206 -5.10 0.79 0.91
CA GLU A 206 -4.14 0.79 2.03
C GLU A 206 -4.34 -0.41 2.96
N ASP A 207 -5.59 -0.76 3.26
CA ASP A 207 -5.91 -1.87 4.18
C ASP A 207 -5.49 -3.22 3.55
N LEU A 208 -5.68 -3.40 2.24
CA LEU A 208 -5.23 -4.63 1.55
C LEU A 208 -3.70 -4.70 1.39
N LEU A 209 -3.03 -3.55 1.26
CA LEU A 209 -1.57 -3.49 1.24
C LEU A 209 -0.99 -3.84 2.62
N GLU A 210 -1.63 -3.37 3.69
CA GLU A 210 -1.21 -3.65 5.07
C GLU A 210 -1.44 -5.13 5.45
N ASP A 211 -2.56 -5.72 5.04
CA ASP A 211 -2.96 -7.10 5.33
C ASP A 211 -2.93 -7.98 4.07
N HIS A 212 -1.76 -8.06 3.43
CA HIS A 212 -1.57 -8.69 2.12
C HIS A 212 -1.63 -10.23 2.09
N THR A 213 -1.87 -10.89 3.23
CA THR A 213 -2.07 -12.36 3.25
C THR A 213 -3.52 -12.71 2.88
N PHE A 214 -3.76 -13.94 2.41
CA PHE A 214 -5.12 -14.36 2.06
C PHE A 214 -6.10 -14.21 3.24
N LEU A 215 -5.69 -14.65 4.44
CA LEU A 215 -6.48 -14.48 5.66
C LEU A 215 -6.60 -13.02 6.11
N GLY A 216 -5.54 -12.22 5.93
CA GLY A 216 -5.55 -10.79 6.20
C GLY A 216 -6.58 -10.05 5.35
N MET A 217 -6.54 -10.26 4.03
CA MET A 217 -7.51 -9.65 3.10
C MET A 217 -8.95 -10.12 3.37
N MET A 218 -9.16 -11.38 3.79
CA MET A 218 -10.50 -11.81 4.24
C MET A 218 -10.97 -11.06 5.50
N ALA A 219 -10.07 -10.77 6.44
CA ALA A 219 -10.39 -9.99 7.63
C ALA A 219 -10.73 -8.53 7.26
N VAL A 220 -10.01 -7.94 6.29
CA VAL A 220 -10.33 -6.61 5.72
C VAL A 220 -11.71 -6.61 5.05
N MET A 221 -12.03 -7.63 4.25
CA MET A 221 -13.36 -7.79 3.65
C MET A 221 -14.45 -7.85 4.73
N ALA A 222 -14.23 -8.63 5.79
CA ALA A 222 -15.17 -8.75 6.91
C ALA A 222 -15.36 -7.45 7.70
N MET A 223 -14.29 -6.66 7.87
CA MET A 223 -14.32 -5.36 8.53
C MET A 223 -15.17 -4.33 7.75
N HIS A 224 -15.09 -4.35 6.42
CA HIS A 224 -15.78 -3.39 5.54
C HIS A 224 -17.10 -3.90 4.97
N HIS A 225 -17.52 -5.12 5.32
CA HIS A 225 -18.82 -5.63 4.95
C HIS A 225 -19.88 -5.01 5.87
N LYS A 226 -20.55 -3.95 5.39
CA LYS A 226 -21.78 -3.48 6.05
C LYS A 226 -22.84 -4.55 5.82
N PRO A 227 -23.41 -5.18 6.87
CA PRO A 227 -24.62 -5.95 6.67
C PRO A 227 -25.65 -4.97 6.10
N ALA A 228 -26.27 -5.32 4.99
CA ALA A 228 -27.43 -4.61 4.48
C ALA A 228 -28.52 -4.66 5.56
N LEU A 229 -28.54 -3.65 6.44
CA LEU A 229 -29.63 -3.44 7.37
C LEU A 229 -30.82 -2.97 6.53
N ASN A 230 -31.82 -3.84 6.49
CA ASN A 230 -33.19 -3.55 6.12
C ASN A 230 -33.63 -2.15 6.57
N GLY A 231 -34.40 -1.49 5.71
CA GLY A 231 -34.71 -0.07 5.83
C GLY A 231 -35.40 0.39 7.11
N SER A 232 -35.37 1.71 7.25
CA SER A 232 -36.22 2.54 8.11
C SER A 232 -36.08 2.36 9.62
N ALA A 233 -35.24 3.20 10.24
CA ALA A 233 -35.67 3.93 11.43
C ALA A 233 -34.83 5.21 11.57
N ALA A 234 -35.53 6.35 11.60
CA ALA A 234 -34.97 7.66 11.81
C ALA A 234 -34.18 7.75 13.11
N ALA A 235 -33.05 8.45 13.05
CA ALA A 235 -32.24 8.80 14.20
C ALA A 235 -33.02 9.79 15.09
N THR A 236 -33.22 9.42 16.35
CA THR A 236 -33.56 10.37 17.42
C THR A 236 -32.42 10.32 18.44
N MET A 237 -31.75 11.45 18.61
CA MET A 237 -30.65 11.65 19.55
C MET A 237 -31.15 11.68 21.00
N ALA A 238 -30.41 11.03 21.90
CA ALA A 238 -30.36 11.37 23.34
C ALA A 238 -29.04 10.87 23.96
N GLU A 239 -28.32 11.80 24.61
CA GLU A 239 -27.08 11.63 25.38
C GLU A 239 -27.29 10.87 26.72
N GLU A 240 -26.38 9.96 27.08
CA GLU A 240 -25.42 9.98 28.22
C GLU A 240 -25.74 8.87 29.25
N PRO A 241 -24.88 8.47 30.23
CA PRO A 241 -23.41 8.60 30.37
C PRO A 241 -22.69 7.26 30.75
N THR A 242 -21.37 7.37 30.85
CA THR A 242 -20.34 6.38 31.22
C THR A 242 -20.59 5.59 32.52
N LYS A 243 -20.31 4.28 32.51
CA LYS A 243 -20.02 3.49 33.73
C LYS A 243 -18.90 2.46 33.51
N ASP A 244 -17.98 2.47 34.48
CA ASP A 244 -16.84 1.58 34.69
C ASP A 244 -17.19 0.09 34.61
N MET A 245 -16.32 -0.72 34.00
CA MET A 245 -16.38 -2.17 34.10
C MET A 245 -15.04 -2.78 34.50
N LYS A 246 -15.05 -3.41 35.68
CA LYS A 246 -13.96 -4.19 36.27
C LYS A 246 -13.66 -5.43 35.44
N LEU A 247 -12.37 -5.70 35.23
CA LEU A 247 -11.82 -6.88 34.59
C LEU A 247 -11.97 -8.10 35.52
N ALA A 248 -12.73 -9.12 35.10
CA ALA A 248 -12.70 -10.45 35.70
C ALA A 248 -12.15 -11.44 34.66
N MET A 249 -10.88 -11.85 34.85
CA MET A 249 -10.27 -12.91 34.06
C MET A 249 -10.92 -14.25 34.39
N THR A 250 -11.56 -14.88 33.40
CA THR A 250 -11.84 -16.31 33.42
C THR A 250 -11.05 -16.98 32.32
N LYS A 251 -10.11 -17.85 32.71
CA LYS A 251 -9.38 -18.74 31.79
C LYS A 251 -10.38 -19.71 31.18
N SER A 252 -10.56 -19.64 29.86
CA SER A 252 -11.27 -20.67 29.10
C SER A 252 -10.36 -21.15 27.97
N ASN A 253 -9.97 -22.43 28.05
CA ASN A 253 -9.34 -23.17 26.97
C ASN A 253 -10.36 -23.29 25.82
N SER A 254 -10.33 -22.36 24.89
CA SER A 254 -11.13 -22.40 23.67
C SER A 254 -10.21 -22.68 22.48
N TRP A 255 -10.18 -23.93 22.05
CA TRP A 255 -9.80 -24.27 20.69
C TRP A 255 -10.78 -23.53 19.75
N SER A 256 -10.32 -22.42 19.17
CA SER A 256 -11.17 -21.39 18.58
C SER A 256 -11.97 -21.88 17.38
N SER A 257 -13.17 -21.31 17.21
CA SER A 257 -14.03 -21.43 16.03
C SER A 257 -13.27 -21.21 14.72
N LEU A 258 -12.23 -20.37 14.72
CA LEU A 258 -11.32 -20.11 13.61
C LEU A 258 -10.48 -21.31 13.22
N GLY A 259 -9.99 -22.13 14.16
CA GLY A 259 -9.33 -23.39 13.83
C GLY A 259 -10.27 -24.39 13.13
N LYS A 260 -11.55 -24.42 13.54
CA LYS A 260 -12.59 -25.24 12.89
C LYS A 260 -12.98 -24.68 11.52
N ALA A 261 -13.10 -23.35 11.40
CA ALA A 261 -13.40 -22.66 10.14
C ALA A 261 -12.27 -22.80 9.13
N MET A 262 -11.01 -22.66 9.54
CA MET A 262 -9.83 -22.93 8.70
C MET A 262 -9.79 -24.39 8.24
N THR A 263 -10.14 -25.34 9.11
CA THR A 263 -10.20 -26.75 8.75
C THR A 263 -11.35 -27.03 7.77
N LEU A 264 -12.49 -26.34 7.91
CA LEU A 264 -13.62 -26.44 7.00
C LEU A 264 -13.31 -25.79 5.64
N ALA A 265 -12.78 -24.57 5.63
CA ALA A 265 -12.35 -23.87 4.42
C ALA A 265 -11.33 -24.72 3.64
N LYS A 266 -10.35 -25.33 4.33
CA LYS A 266 -9.43 -26.33 3.75
C LYS A 266 -10.12 -27.61 3.22
N ARG A 267 -11.27 -28.00 3.78
CA ARG A 267 -12.04 -29.18 3.33
C ARG A 267 -12.96 -28.88 2.14
N PHE A 268 -13.59 -27.71 2.10
CA PHE A 268 -14.50 -27.33 1.01
C PHE A 268 -13.76 -27.00 -0.28
N THR A 269 -12.66 -26.25 -0.16
CA THR A 269 -11.69 -26.06 -1.26
C THR A 269 -11.18 -27.39 -1.83
N ARG A 270 -10.97 -28.40 -0.98
CA ARG A 270 -10.58 -29.76 -1.39
C ARG A 270 -11.70 -30.55 -2.09
N TRP A 271 -12.97 -30.23 -1.88
CA TRP A 271 -14.10 -30.88 -2.57
C TRP A 271 -14.46 -30.23 -3.91
N GLY A 272 -14.20 -28.94 -4.10
CA GLY A 272 -14.33 -28.27 -5.40
C GLY A 272 -13.45 -28.89 -6.49
N ALA A 273 -12.25 -29.37 -6.13
CA ALA A 273 -11.31 -30.02 -7.05
C ALA A 273 -11.76 -31.42 -7.53
N VAL A 274 -12.69 -32.09 -6.83
CA VAL A 274 -13.19 -33.42 -7.23
C VAL A 274 -14.33 -33.30 -8.25
N ALA A 275 -15.03 -32.17 -8.30
CA ALA A 275 -16.11 -31.93 -9.25
C ALA A 275 -15.63 -31.47 -10.65
N ALA A 276 -14.37 -31.04 -10.79
CA ALA A 276 -13.80 -30.55 -12.06
C ALA A 276 -13.10 -31.64 -12.90
N LYS A 277 -13.19 -32.92 -12.51
CA LYS A 277 -12.79 -34.07 -13.33
C LYS A 277 -14.04 -34.85 -13.76
N LYS A 278 -14.72 -34.37 -14.79
CA LYS A 278 -15.54 -35.19 -15.68
C LYS A 278 -15.69 -34.52 -17.04
#